data_AF-A0A8C4K0S9-F1
#
_entry.id   AF-A0A8C4K0S9-F1
#
_cell.length_a   1.000
_cell.length_b   1.000
_cell.length_c   1.000
_cell.angle_alpha   90.00
_cell.angle_beta   90.00
_cell.angle_gamma   90.00
#
_symmetry.space_group_name_H-M   'P 1'
#
loop_
_entity.id
_entity.type
_entity.pdbx_description
1 polymer ?
#
loop_
_entity_poly.entity_id
_entity_poly.type
_entity_poly.pdbx_seq_one_letter_code
_entity_poly.pdbx_strand_id
1 'polypeptide(L)'
;PREDTLNTGEDIYITHVDDPWKFYCQLARCTDILAQLTENIGHLSKTVTNLISAVYSEDSLWYRAVVKDKTSEDLISVQYIDYGNTSVINVDQVAQSHVQSGLKYLQGWTLHHLSGQLLPVFDQCLPEEDVT
;
A
#
# COMPACT_ATOMS: atom_id res chain seq x y z
N PRO A 1 -24.65 34.09 44.25
CA PRO A 1 -23.37 33.36 44.18
C PRO A 1 -23.37 32.37 42.99
N ARG A 2 -22.60 32.68 41.94
CA ARG A 2 -22.28 31.73 40.86
C ARG A 2 -20.83 31.30 41.07
N GLU A 3 -20.64 30.27 41.86
CA GLU A 3 -19.43 29.42 41.88
C GLU A 3 -19.72 28.24 40.95
N ASP A 4 -18.79 27.61 40.27
CA ASP A 4 -17.54 28.01 39.67
C ASP A 4 -17.35 26.94 38.57
N THR A 5 -16.75 27.33 37.47
CA THR A 5 -16.54 26.51 36.28
C THR A 5 -15.97 25.13 36.64
N LEU A 6 -16.63 24.05 36.18
CA LEU A 6 -16.14 22.67 36.30
C LEU A 6 -14.70 22.60 35.77
N ASN A 7 -13.71 22.56 36.67
CA ASN A 7 -12.35 22.24 36.31
C ASN A 7 -12.27 20.74 36.05
N THR A 8 -12.68 20.32 34.85
CA THR A 8 -12.48 18.95 34.38
C THR A 8 -11.02 18.82 33.96
N GLY A 9 -10.13 18.65 34.93
CA GLY A 9 -8.73 18.34 34.64
C GLY A 9 -8.66 17.09 33.75
N GLU A 10 -7.98 17.19 32.62
CA GLU A 10 -7.73 16.05 31.73
C GLU A 10 -6.30 15.54 31.96
N ASP A 11 -6.17 14.23 32.14
CA ASP A 11 -4.86 13.59 32.24
C ASP A 11 -4.16 13.63 30.87
N ILE A 12 -2.87 14.01 30.88
CA ILE A 12 -2.01 14.07 29.69
C ILE A 12 -0.73 13.25 29.88
N TYR A 13 -0.18 12.76 28.78
CA TYR A 13 1.16 12.18 28.69
C TYR A 13 2.05 13.09 27.86
N ILE A 14 3.17 13.56 28.42
CA ILE A 14 4.20 14.27 27.64
C ILE A 14 4.92 13.24 26.78
N THR A 15 4.83 13.39 25.45
CA THR A 15 5.40 12.43 24.49
C THR A 15 6.73 12.87 23.91
N HIS A 16 6.97 14.18 23.87
CA HIS A 16 8.22 14.73 23.35
C HIS A 16 8.49 16.11 23.97
N VAL A 17 9.74 16.43 24.24
CA VAL A 17 10.16 17.74 24.76
C VAL A 17 11.32 18.22 23.91
N ASP A 18 11.10 19.30 23.16
CA ASP A 18 12.17 20.02 22.46
C ASP A 18 12.87 20.99 23.41
N ASP A 19 12.09 21.67 24.24
CA ASP A 19 12.50 22.71 25.17
C ASP A 19 11.49 22.80 26.34
N PRO A 20 11.84 23.31 27.54
CA PRO A 20 10.88 23.44 28.65
C PRO A 20 9.61 24.22 28.30
N TRP A 21 9.64 25.08 27.29
CA TRP A 21 8.49 25.83 26.78
C TRP A 21 7.91 25.27 25.47
N LYS A 22 8.51 24.21 24.91
CA LYS A 22 8.05 23.52 23.70
C LYS A 22 8.07 22.01 23.90
N PHE A 23 6.91 21.47 24.25
CA PHE A 23 6.69 20.05 24.39
C PHE A 23 5.38 19.62 23.73
N TYR A 24 5.30 18.34 23.42
CA TYR A 24 4.16 17.68 22.83
C TYR A 24 3.58 16.72 23.86
N CYS A 25 2.25 16.67 23.91
CA CYS A 25 1.54 15.76 24.80
C CYS A 25 0.35 15.10 24.10
N GLN A 26 -0.07 13.95 24.61
CA GLN A 26 -1.26 13.23 24.20
C GLN A 26 -2.25 13.18 25.37
N LEU A 27 -3.54 13.29 25.09
CA LEU A 27 -4.59 13.10 26.09
C LEU A 27 -4.68 11.63 26.47
N ALA A 28 -4.74 11.32 27.76
CA ALA A 28 -4.74 9.94 28.25
C ALA A 28 -5.94 9.13 27.70
N ARG A 29 -7.11 9.76 27.59
CA ARG A 29 -8.32 9.16 27.01
C ARG A 29 -8.20 8.80 25.53
N CYS A 30 -7.22 9.34 24.81
CA CYS A 30 -7.01 9.07 23.39
C CYS A 30 -6.03 7.92 23.14
N THR A 31 -5.43 7.34 24.19
CA THR A 31 -4.39 6.30 24.05
C THR A 31 -4.87 5.12 23.21
N ASP A 32 -6.07 4.60 23.49
CA ASP A 32 -6.62 3.44 22.76
C ASP A 32 -6.89 3.78 21.29
N ILE A 33 -7.42 4.98 21.02
CA ILE A 33 -7.69 5.45 19.66
C ILE A 33 -6.38 5.61 18.88
N LEU A 34 -5.35 6.20 19.50
CA LEU A 34 -4.05 6.39 18.87
C LEU A 34 -3.34 5.05 18.60
N ALA A 35 -3.47 4.08 19.52
CA ALA A 35 -2.97 2.72 19.31
C ALA A 35 -3.68 2.06 18.12
N GLN A 36 -5.01 2.13 18.06
CA GLN A 36 -5.78 1.57 16.95
C GLN A 36 -5.43 2.22 15.60
N LEU A 37 -5.28 3.55 15.56
CA LEU A 37 -4.88 4.26 14.35
C LEU A 37 -3.47 3.85 13.90
N THR A 38 -2.54 3.69 14.85
CA THR A 38 -1.18 3.24 14.56
C THR A 38 -1.17 1.84 13.97
N GLU A 39 -1.97 0.92 14.52
CA GLU A 39 -2.14 -0.43 13.99
C GLU A 39 -2.75 -0.41 12.58
N ASN A 40 -3.81 0.38 12.36
CA ASN A 40 -4.45 0.50 11.05
C ASN A 40 -3.48 1.04 9.98
N ILE A 41 -2.68 2.06 10.31
CA ILE A 41 -1.64 2.59 9.43
C ILE A 41 -0.59 1.50 9.17
N GLY A 42 -0.19 0.74 10.18
CA GLY A 42 0.71 -0.41 10.02
C GLY A 42 0.19 -1.44 9.04
N HIS A 43 -1.09 -1.83 9.14
CA HIS A 43 -1.72 -2.77 8.22
C HIS A 43 -1.83 -2.22 6.80
N LEU A 44 -2.21 -0.95 6.65
CA LEU A 44 -2.29 -0.32 5.33
C LEU A 44 -0.91 -0.23 4.69
N SER A 45 0.10 0.20 5.45
CA SER A 45 1.49 0.24 4.99
C SER A 45 1.97 -1.15 4.56
N LYS A 46 1.73 -2.18 5.38
CA LYS A 46 2.09 -3.57 5.05
C LYS A 46 1.41 -4.06 3.77
N THR A 47 0.14 -3.70 3.58
CA THR A 47 -0.61 -4.05 2.37
C THR A 47 -0.02 -3.36 1.15
N VAL A 48 0.32 -2.07 1.26
CA VAL A 48 0.96 -1.30 0.19
C VAL A 48 2.35 -1.83 -0.13
N THR A 49 3.16 -2.22 0.87
CA THR A 49 4.50 -2.79 0.64
C THR A 49 4.44 -4.17 0.01
N ASN A 50 3.36 -4.93 0.26
CA ASN A 50 3.16 -6.25 -0.31
C ASN A 50 2.44 -6.24 -1.66
N LEU A 51 2.04 -5.06 -2.16
CA LEU A 51 1.39 -4.92 -3.45
C LEU A 51 2.43 -5.03 -4.57
N ILE A 52 2.17 -5.93 -5.52
CA ILE A 52 3.04 -6.27 -6.63
C ILE A 52 2.24 -6.40 -7.93
N SER A 53 2.96 -6.42 -9.06
CA SER A 53 2.45 -6.96 -10.31
C SER A 53 2.91 -8.40 -10.45
N ALA A 54 1.99 -9.32 -10.73
CA ALA A 54 2.25 -10.74 -10.86
C ALA A 54 1.66 -11.30 -12.15
N VAL A 55 2.37 -12.22 -12.79
CA VAL A 55 1.88 -12.93 -13.99
C VAL A 55 0.95 -14.08 -13.58
N TYR A 56 -0.26 -14.12 -14.15
CA TYR A 56 -1.15 -15.26 -14.00
C TYR A 56 -0.83 -16.34 -15.04
N SER A 57 -0.68 -17.58 -14.59
CA SER A 57 -0.16 -18.66 -15.44
C SER A 57 -1.12 -19.12 -16.53
N GLU A 58 -2.44 -18.94 -16.36
CA GLU A 58 -3.42 -19.46 -17.31
C GLU A 58 -3.52 -18.60 -18.59
N ASP A 59 -3.27 -17.30 -18.50
CA ASP A 59 -3.36 -16.36 -19.62
C ASP A 59 -2.06 -15.60 -19.90
N SER A 60 -1.04 -15.75 -19.04
CA SER A 60 0.24 -15.07 -19.13
C SER A 60 0.14 -13.53 -19.08
N LEU A 61 -0.89 -12.99 -18.44
CA LEU A 61 -1.10 -11.55 -18.28
C LEU A 61 -0.68 -11.06 -16.89
N TRP A 62 -0.42 -9.75 -16.79
CA TRP A 62 -0.03 -9.08 -15.55
C TRP A 62 -1.25 -8.59 -14.77
N TYR A 63 -1.24 -8.85 -13.47
CA TYR A 63 -2.32 -8.48 -12.57
C TYR A 63 -1.79 -7.88 -11.27
N ARG A 64 -2.64 -7.09 -10.60
CA ARG A 64 -2.32 -6.58 -9.26
C ARG A 64 -2.49 -7.72 -8.27
N ALA A 65 -1.47 -7.96 -7.46
CA ALA A 65 -1.51 -8.99 -6.44
C ALA A 65 -0.89 -8.51 -5.14
N VAL A 66 -1.31 -9.12 -4.03
CA VAL A 66 -0.68 -8.92 -2.72
C VAL A 66 0.02 -10.21 -2.32
N VAL A 67 1.29 -10.11 -1.93
CA VAL A 67 2.03 -11.24 -1.36
C VAL A 67 1.41 -11.64 -0.03
N LYS A 68 1.00 -12.91 0.08
CA LYS A 68 0.45 -13.51 1.29
C LYS A 68 1.56 -14.11 2.13
N ASP A 69 2.30 -15.06 1.55
CA ASP A 69 3.32 -15.83 2.24
C ASP A 69 4.44 -16.26 1.30
N LYS A 70 5.63 -16.48 1.85
CA LYS A 70 6.74 -17.12 1.15
C LYS A 70 6.65 -18.63 1.32
N THR A 71 6.50 -19.36 0.23
CA THR A 71 6.30 -20.83 0.23
C THR A 71 7.64 -21.57 0.17
N SER A 72 8.63 -21.03 -0.53
CA SER A 72 10.02 -21.51 -0.59
C SER A 72 10.97 -20.35 -0.94
N GLU A 73 12.27 -20.61 -1.14
CA GLU A 73 13.25 -19.56 -1.50
C GLU A 73 12.81 -18.74 -2.72
N ASP A 74 12.27 -19.41 -3.75
CA ASP A 74 11.90 -18.82 -5.04
C ASP A 74 10.39 -18.78 -5.30
N LEU A 75 9.56 -19.32 -4.40
CA LEU A 75 8.10 -19.35 -4.58
C LEU A 75 7.38 -18.52 -3.52
N ILE A 76 6.39 -17.75 -3.99
CA ILE A 76 5.50 -16.97 -3.13
C ILE A 76 4.03 -17.27 -3.44
N SER A 77 3.20 -17.22 -2.40
CA SER A 77 1.74 -17.21 -2.51
C SER A 77 1.24 -15.79 -2.67
N VAL A 78 0.46 -15.54 -3.71
CA VAL A 78 -0.09 -14.22 -4.04
C VAL A 78 -1.60 -14.29 -4.21
N GLN A 79 -2.31 -13.25 -3.80
CA GLN A 79 -3.73 -13.07 -4.11
C GLN A 79 -3.90 -11.96 -5.14
N TYR A 80 -4.54 -12.26 -6.26
CA TYR A 80 -4.89 -11.27 -7.26
C TYR A 80 -6.06 -10.42 -6.75
N ILE A 81 -5.80 -9.16 -6.42
CA ILE A 81 -6.76 -8.34 -5.63
C ILE A 81 -8.00 -7.93 -6.43
N ASP A 82 -7.91 -7.96 -7.76
CA ASP A 82 -9.01 -7.63 -8.66
C ASP A 82 -10.01 -8.77 -8.85
N TYR A 83 -9.58 -10.02 -8.61
CA TYR A 83 -10.34 -11.23 -8.92
C TYR A 83 -10.54 -12.16 -7.70
N GLY A 84 -9.73 -11.99 -6.66
CA GLY A 84 -9.82 -12.72 -5.40
C GLY A 84 -9.15 -14.11 -5.42
N ASN A 85 -8.79 -14.66 -6.58
CA ASN A 85 -8.09 -15.94 -6.71
C ASN A 85 -6.65 -15.84 -6.18
N THR A 86 -6.10 -16.98 -5.78
CA THR A 86 -4.75 -17.12 -5.21
C THR A 86 -3.92 -18.06 -6.09
N SER A 87 -2.62 -17.81 -6.18
CA SER A 87 -1.69 -18.69 -6.90
C SER A 87 -0.32 -18.70 -6.23
N VAL A 88 0.43 -19.78 -6.46
CA VAL A 88 1.85 -19.86 -6.10
C VAL A 88 2.66 -19.61 -7.37
N ILE A 89 3.50 -18.58 -7.33
CA ILE A 89 4.30 -18.13 -8.49
C ILE A 89 5.78 -18.06 -8.12
N ASN A 90 6.64 -18.09 -9.14
CA ASN A 90 8.05 -17.83 -8.95
C ASN A 90 8.30 -16.33 -8.73
N VAL A 91 9.28 -15.98 -7.88
CA VAL A 91 9.69 -14.58 -7.65
C VAL A 91 10.10 -13.86 -8.95
N ASP A 92 10.55 -14.57 -9.97
CA ASP A 92 10.89 -14.01 -11.30
C ASP A 92 9.66 -13.59 -12.10
N GLN A 93 8.46 -14.05 -11.70
CA GLN A 93 7.17 -13.67 -12.30
C GLN A 93 6.55 -12.45 -11.60
N VAL A 94 7.35 -11.74 -10.80
CA VAL A 94 6.94 -10.57 -10.02
C VAL A 94 7.71 -9.35 -10.50
N ALA A 95 6.99 -8.26 -10.75
CA ALA A 95 7.59 -6.94 -10.86
C ALA A 95 7.23 -6.14 -9.59
N GLN A 96 8.26 -5.67 -8.87
CA GLN A 96 8.05 -4.71 -7.78
C GLN A 96 7.53 -3.42 -8.39
N SER A 97 6.41 -2.93 -7.87
CA SER A 97 5.91 -1.61 -8.22
C SER A 97 6.86 -0.55 -7.67
N HIS A 98 7.85 -0.14 -8.46
CA HIS A 98 8.63 1.05 -8.18
C HIS A 98 7.65 2.25 -8.20
N VAL A 99 7.34 2.76 -7.00
CA VAL A 99 6.79 4.08 -6.72
C VAL A 99 5.59 4.49 -7.60
N GLN A 100 4.39 4.20 -7.09
CA GLN A 100 3.17 5.04 -7.06
C GLN A 100 2.66 5.83 -8.29
N SER A 101 3.32 5.87 -9.44
CA SER A 101 2.91 6.71 -10.57
C SER A 101 2.02 5.95 -11.56
N GLY A 102 2.32 4.68 -11.85
CA GLY A 102 1.55 3.88 -12.82
C GLY A 102 0.25 3.26 -12.28
N LEU A 103 0.20 2.92 -10.99
CA LEU A 103 -0.95 2.23 -10.39
C LEU A 103 -2.19 3.13 -10.23
N LYS A 104 -2.01 4.46 -10.21
CA LYS A 104 -3.12 5.43 -10.21
C LYS A 104 -3.87 5.42 -11.56
N TYR A 105 -3.20 5.03 -12.64
CA TYR A 105 -3.76 4.97 -13.99
C TYR A 105 -4.37 3.61 -14.34
N LEU A 106 -4.31 2.62 -13.44
CA LEU A 106 -4.96 1.32 -13.61
C LEU A 106 -6.41 1.27 -13.13
N GLN A 107 -7.02 2.41 -12.75
CA GLN A 107 -8.46 2.48 -12.43
C GLN A 107 -9.41 2.37 -13.65
N GLY A 108 -8.96 1.89 -14.80
CA GLY A 108 -9.81 1.89 -15.99
C GLY A 108 -9.41 0.92 -17.10
N TRP A 109 -9.35 -0.38 -16.84
CA TRP A 109 -9.30 -1.37 -17.91
C TRP A 109 -10.25 -2.54 -17.61
N THR A 110 -11.53 -2.20 -17.43
CA THR A 110 -12.62 -3.15 -17.68
C THR A 110 -12.80 -3.25 -19.19
N LEU A 111 -12.67 -4.48 -19.69
CA LEU A 111 -12.88 -5.02 -21.04
C LEU A 111 -13.66 -4.15 -22.05
N HIS A 112 -13.12 -4.00 -23.27
CA HIS A 112 -13.95 -3.95 -24.48
C HIS A 112 -13.41 -4.93 -25.52
N HIS A 113 -14.04 -6.09 -25.59
CA HIS A 113 -14.04 -6.93 -26.78
C HIS A 113 -14.82 -6.19 -27.87
N LEU A 114 -14.12 -5.69 -28.90
CA LEU A 114 -14.69 -5.37 -30.21
C LEU A 114 -13.56 -5.30 -31.25
N SER A 115 -13.68 -6.12 -32.30
CA SER A 115 -12.96 -6.03 -33.57
C SER A 115 -11.46 -6.40 -33.58
N GLY A 116 -11.16 -7.70 -33.43
CA GLY A 116 -10.48 -8.46 -34.49
C GLY A 116 -9.13 -8.00 -35.06
N GLN A 117 -8.34 -7.18 -34.38
CA GLN A 117 -6.95 -6.91 -34.78
C GLN A 117 -6.07 -6.67 -33.56
N LEU A 118 -5.16 -7.61 -33.29
CA LEU A 118 -4.02 -7.40 -32.43
C LEU A 118 -3.02 -6.52 -33.22
N LEU A 119 -2.90 -5.25 -32.85
CA LEU A 119 -1.67 -4.52 -33.10
C LEU A 119 -0.85 -4.56 -31.79
N PRO A 120 0.40 -5.02 -31.83
CA PRO A 120 1.28 -4.85 -30.68
C PRO A 120 1.53 -3.35 -30.51
N VAL A 121 1.06 -2.77 -29.41
CA VAL A 121 1.65 -1.53 -28.93
C VAL A 121 3.03 -1.92 -28.41
N PHE A 122 4.01 -1.78 -29.29
CA PHE A 122 5.41 -1.69 -28.91
C PHE A 122 5.52 -0.48 -28.00
N ASP A 123 5.57 -0.71 -26.69
CA ASP A 123 6.11 0.29 -25.79
C ASP A 123 7.63 0.21 -25.94
N GLN A 124 8.15 0.96 -26.91
CA GLN A 124 9.58 1.22 -27.00
C GLN A 124 9.93 2.09 -25.79
N CYS A 125 10.41 1.46 -24.72
CA CYS A 125 11.37 2.12 -23.83
C CYS A 125 12.58 2.51 -24.70
N LEU A 126 12.59 3.76 -25.19
CA LEU A 126 13.82 4.37 -25.69
C LEU A 126 14.79 4.48 -24.51
N PRO A 127 16.05 4.06 -24.65
CA PRO A 127 17.04 4.28 -23.60
C PRO A 127 17.26 5.79 -23.45
N GLU A 128 17.36 6.26 -22.21
CA GLU A 128 17.77 7.62 -21.91
C GLU A 128 19.11 7.90 -22.60
N GLU A 129 19.16 8.94 -23.44
CA GLU A 129 20.43 9.45 -23.94
C GLU A 129 21.20 10.06 -22.77
N ASP A 130 22.40 9.51 -22.52
CA ASP A 130 23.42 10.09 -21.64
C ASP A 130 23.65 11.55 -22.00
N VAL A 131 23.25 12.46 -21.11
CA VAL A 131 23.70 13.85 -21.16
C VAL A 131 25.07 13.92 -20.49
N THR A 132 26.10 14.11 -21.31
CA THR A 132 27.45 14.53 -20.90
C THR A 132 27.43 15.87 -20.18
#